data_AF-A0A8S1WVJ9-F1
#
_entry.id   AF-A0A8S1WVJ9-F1
#
_cell.length_a   1.000
_cell.length_b   1.000
_cell.length_c   1.000
_cell.angle_alpha   90.00
_cell.angle_beta   90.00
_cell.angle_gamma   90.00
#
_symmetry.space_group_name_H-M   'P 1'
#
loop_
_entity.id
_entity.type
_entity.pdbx_description
1 polymer ?
#
loop_
_entity_poly.entity_id
_entity_poly.type
_entity_poly.pdbx_seq_one_letter_code
_entity_poly.pdbx_strand_id
1 'polypeptide(L)'
;MLISKLPLLEQATSQKALFNKTKINYEISNSLSVEKAYRQTNALKSKRQLSIIKQSNESKKQIPTQNDESILKRIQATKSQSDCQIFEKLQQEFEQKYQEQVRISEDLKLENVKLKMQLEEQEQQIIYLKLINSDLRYQIDNSTLAQQLKKLELEYKDTYRRMDDTLRKAIDENYESQIKMKNLQIKSQQLEQFTFSLRQQLTCKFCRKELQNTITVIPCAHNYCQRCVSGYVGRCFACNDDSVVQATYHNEYISDLINMYKIFENIMIILKT
;
A
#
# COMPACT_ATOMS: atom_id res chain seq x y z
N MET A 1 -0.67 15.20 42.58
CA MET A 1 -0.92 16.57 42.07
C MET A 1 0.28 16.93 41.21
N LEU A 2 0.23 17.23 39.91
CA LEU A 2 -0.80 17.77 39.05
C LEU A 2 -0.74 17.11 37.66
N ILE A 3 -1.92 16.75 37.17
CA ILE A 3 -2.25 16.47 35.78
C ILE A 3 -2.51 17.83 35.08
N SER A 4 -2.43 17.86 33.74
CA SER A 4 -2.88 18.89 32.77
C SER A 4 -1.70 19.59 32.06
N LYS A 5 -1.62 19.71 30.73
CA LYS A 5 -2.63 19.75 29.65
C LYS A 5 -2.00 19.21 28.35
N LEU A 6 -2.66 18.27 27.66
CA LEU A 6 -2.47 18.05 26.21
C LEU A 6 -3.69 18.66 25.48
N PRO A 7 -3.50 19.37 24.35
CA PRO A 7 -4.62 19.73 23.48
C PRO A 7 -5.05 18.52 22.65
N LEU A 8 -6.35 18.27 22.64
CA LEU A 8 -7.06 17.42 21.70
C LEU A 8 -6.80 17.89 20.27
N LEU A 9 -6.30 17.00 19.42
CA LEU A 9 -6.31 17.19 17.96
C LEU A 9 -7.15 16.08 17.36
N GLU A 10 -8.17 16.56 16.67
CA GLU A 10 -9.31 15.85 16.14
C GLU A 10 -8.94 14.85 15.05
N GLN A 11 -9.88 13.92 14.87
CA GLN A 11 -9.92 12.85 13.88
C GLN A 11 -9.50 13.31 12.48
N ALA A 12 -8.32 12.89 12.04
CA ALA A 12 -8.00 12.81 10.62
C ALA A 12 -8.21 11.36 10.16
N THR A 13 -9.28 11.16 9.40
CA THR A 13 -9.61 9.93 8.69
C THR A 13 -8.44 9.52 7.80
N SER A 14 -7.84 8.36 8.09
CA SER A 14 -6.81 7.74 7.25
C SER A 14 -7.41 7.35 5.90
N GLN A 15 -7.25 8.21 4.90
CA GLN A 15 -7.39 7.83 3.51
C GLN A 15 -6.24 6.88 3.17
N LYS A 16 -6.57 5.61 2.96
CA LYS A 16 -5.72 4.62 2.30
C LYS A 16 -5.16 5.24 1.01
N ALA A 17 -3.86 5.54 0.99
CA ALA A 17 -3.16 5.85 -0.23
C ALA A 17 -3.10 4.56 -1.08
N LEU A 18 -4.07 4.42 -1.97
CA LEU A 18 -4.01 3.52 -3.11
C LEU A 18 -2.72 3.82 -3.88
N PHE A 19 -1.80 2.85 -3.88
CA PHE A 19 -0.62 2.85 -4.73
C PHE A 19 -1.07 3.02 -6.19
N ASN A 20 -0.89 4.24 -6.71
CA ASN A 20 -1.26 4.62 -8.06
C ASN A 20 -0.33 3.93 -9.07
N LYS A 21 -0.81 2.82 -9.67
CA LYS A 21 -0.19 2.12 -10.82
C LYS A 21 -0.01 3.02 -12.06
N THR A 22 -0.57 4.22 -12.04
CA THR A 22 -0.54 5.21 -13.13
C THR A 22 0.82 5.91 -13.30
N LYS A 23 1.65 5.99 -12.26
CA LYS A 23 2.94 6.71 -12.33
C LYS A 23 4.01 5.92 -13.08
N ILE A 24 4.01 4.59 -12.97
CA ILE A 24 4.97 3.70 -13.65
C ILE A 24 4.66 3.59 -15.15
N ASN A 25 3.39 3.72 -15.56
CA ASN A 25 3.01 3.72 -16.98
C ASN A 25 3.39 5.03 -17.70
N TYR A 26 3.53 6.16 -16.99
CA TYR A 26 3.88 7.43 -17.62
C TYR A 26 5.36 7.47 -18.05
N GLU A 27 6.25 6.90 -17.25
CA GLU A 27 7.70 6.88 -17.54
C GLU A 27 8.06 5.88 -18.64
N ILE A 28 7.38 4.73 -18.71
CA ILE A 28 7.56 3.73 -19.79
C ILE A 28 6.97 4.26 -21.12
N SER A 29 5.87 5.01 -21.07
CA SER A 29 5.28 5.63 -22.27
C SER A 29 6.17 6.73 -22.86
N ASN A 30 6.88 7.48 -22.02
CA ASN A 30 7.82 8.52 -22.47
C ASN A 30 9.11 7.93 -23.08
N SER A 31 9.58 6.78 -22.59
CA SER A 31 10.72 6.07 -23.20
C SER A 31 10.37 5.53 -24.60
N LEU A 32 9.19 4.94 -24.78
CA LEU A 32 8.74 4.39 -26.06
C LEU A 32 8.38 5.47 -27.09
N SER A 33 7.90 6.65 -26.66
CA SER A 33 7.59 7.77 -27.56
C SER A 33 8.86 8.44 -28.10
N VAL A 34 9.91 8.56 -27.29
CA VAL A 34 11.22 9.10 -27.70
C VAL A 34 11.92 8.15 -28.69
N GLU A 35 11.83 6.83 -28.48
CA GLU A 35 12.43 5.85 -29.40
C GLU A 35 11.69 5.80 -30.76
N LYS A 36 10.36 5.95 -30.76
CA LYS A 36 9.56 6.07 -32.00
C LYS A 36 9.86 7.38 -32.75
N ALA A 37 10.04 8.49 -32.06
CA ALA A 37 10.41 9.77 -32.67
C ALA A 37 11.81 9.72 -33.34
N TYR A 38 12.76 9.00 -32.74
CA TYR A 38 14.10 8.80 -33.31
C TYR A 38 14.09 7.90 -34.56
N ARG A 39 13.30 6.81 -34.55
CA ARG A 39 13.16 5.95 -35.74
C ARG A 39 12.39 6.65 -36.88
N GLN A 40 11.40 7.48 -36.56
CA GLN A 40 10.60 8.21 -37.54
C GLN A 40 11.39 9.34 -38.23
N THR A 41 12.27 10.03 -37.49
CA THR A 41 13.17 11.06 -38.04
C THR A 41 14.25 10.47 -38.93
N ASN A 42 14.81 9.30 -38.59
CA ASN A 42 15.75 8.60 -39.48
C ASN A 42 15.07 8.07 -40.76
N ALA A 43 13.86 7.53 -40.69
CA ALA A 43 13.10 7.12 -41.87
C ALA A 43 12.72 8.30 -42.80
N LEU A 44 12.44 9.49 -42.24
CA LEU A 44 12.18 10.72 -42.99
C LEU A 44 13.45 11.26 -43.66
N LYS A 45 14.62 11.16 -43.01
CA LYS A 45 15.93 11.52 -43.60
C LYS A 45 16.30 10.60 -44.77
N SER A 46 16.09 9.28 -44.64
CA SER A 46 16.33 8.33 -45.74
C SER A 46 15.38 8.53 -46.92
N LYS A 47 14.10 8.87 -46.67
CA LYS A 47 13.12 9.19 -47.74
C LYS A 47 13.45 10.52 -48.46
N ARG A 48 13.93 11.54 -47.74
CA ARG A 48 14.40 12.81 -48.35
C ARG A 48 15.67 12.63 -49.18
N GLN A 49 16.62 11.79 -48.76
CA GLN A 49 17.80 11.49 -49.57
C GLN A 49 17.42 10.75 -50.86
N LEU A 50 16.48 9.80 -50.80
CA LEU A 50 15.97 9.10 -51.99
C LEU A 50 15.17 10.01 -52.93
N SER A 51 14.44 11.01 -52.42
CA SER A 51 13.72 11.98 -53.28
C SER A 51 14.66 12.95 -53.97
N ILE A 52 15.74 13.39 -53.29
CA ILE A 52 16.77 14.26 -53.88
C ILE A 52 17.61 13.51 -54.92
N ILE A 53 17.90 12.22 -54.71
CA ILE A 53 18.55 11.35 -55.71
C ILE A 53 17.62 11.04 -56.89
N LYS A 54 16.30 10.90 -56.67
CA LYS A 54 15.33 10.76 -57.76
C LYS A 54 15.17 12.05 -58.57
N GLN A 55 15.08 13.22 -57.92
CA GLN A 55 15.04 14.51 -58.62
C GLN A 55 16.33 14.79 -59.39
N SER A 56 17.50 14.48 -58.84
CA SER A 56 18.77 14.68 -59.57
C SER A 56 18.95 13.72 -60.75
N ASN A 57 18.36 12.52 -60.69
CA ASN A 57 18.33 11.56 -61.80
C ASN A 57 17.22 11.85 -62.82
N GLU A 58 16.10 12.45 -62.43
CA GLU A 58 15.05 12.94 -63.34
C GLU A 58 15.50 14.19 -64.09
N SER A 59 16.24 15.10 -63.45
CA SER A 59 16.88 16.24 -64.13
C SER A 59 17.99 15.82 -65.11
N LYS A 60 18.64 14.67 -64.88
CA LYS A 60 19.59 14.08 -65.85
C LYS A 60 18.92 13.29 -66.99
N LYS A 61 17.64 12.91 -66.84
CA LYS A 61 16.86 12.18 -67.88
C LYS A 61 16.04 13.09 -68.80
N GLN A 62 16.06 14.41 -68.60
CA GLN A 62 15.43 15.40 -69.49
C GLN A 62 16.45 16.17 -70.34
N ILE A 63 17.61 15.57 -70.64
CA ILE A 63 18.48 16.04 -71.73
C ILE A 63 18.18 15.13 -72.92
N PRO A 64 17.44 15.58 -73.95
CA PRO A 64 17.39 14.86 -75.21
C PRO A 64 18.77 15.01 -75.87
N THR A 65 19.55 13.94 -75.92
CA THR A 65 20.50 13.75 -77.02
C THR A 65 19.68 13.43 -78.26
N GLN A 66 19.17 14.47 -78.90
CA GLN A 66 18.71 14.39 -80.28
C GLN A 66 19.71 15.13 -81.16
N ASN A 67 20.26 14.34 -82.07
CA ASN A 67 21.03 14.68 -83.26
C ASN A 67 20.95 16.15 -83.70
N ASP A 68 22.15 16.67 -83.91
CA ASP A 68 22.49 17.65 -84.94
C ASP A 68 21.75 17.39 -86.26
N GLU A 69 21.53 18.47 -87.02
CA GLU A 69 20.80 18.56 -88.29
C GLU A 69 19.27 18.68 -88.16
N SER A 70 18.76 19.89 -87.86
CA SER A 70 17.52 20.42 -88.50
C SER A 70 17.09 21.84 -88.08
N ILE A 71 17.69 22.47 -87.07
CA ILE A 71 17.31 23.83 -86.64
C ILE A 71 18.30 24.87 -87.18
N LEU A 72 18.46 24.92 -88.51
CA LEU A 72 19.12 26.04 -89.19
C LEU A 72 18.34 26.47 -90.44
N LYS A 73 17.01 26.33 -90.43
CA LYS A 73 16.13 26.95 -91.41
C LYS A 73 14.88 27.46 -90.70
N ARG A 74 14.63 28.76 -90.89
CA ARG A 74 13.40 29.49 -90.53
C ARG A 74 13.40 30.24 -89.20
N ILE A 75 14.34 31.19 -89.03
CA ILE A 75 14.04 32.52 -88.46
C ILE A 75 14.86 33.56 -89.24
N GLN A 76 14.41 33.91 -90.44
CA GLN A 76 14.69 35.21 -91.03
C GLN A 76 13.39 35.99 -90.99
N ALA A 77 13.33 37.01 -90.13
CA ALA A 77 12.83 38.33 -90.45
C ALA A 77 12.76 39.16 -89.15
N THR A 78 13.34 40.36 -89.23
CA THR A 78 13.27 41.49 -88.30
C THR A 78 13.80 41.25 -86.88
N LYS A 79 15.11 41.45 -86.70
CA LYS A 79 15.68 41.84 -85.40
C LYS A 79 16.78 42.87 -85.61
N SER A 80 16.55 44.06 -85.08
CA SER A 80 17.47 45.18 -85.03
C SER A 80 18.80 44.79 -84.37
N GLN A 81 19.86 45.52 -84.69
CA GLN A 81 21.20 45.41 -84.09
C GLN A 81 21.19 45.45 -82.53
N SER A 82 20.09 45.91 -81.93
CA SER A 82 19.77 45.83 -80.50
C SER A 82 19.62 44.39 -79.97
N ASP A 83 19.00 43.48 -80.72
CA ASP A 83 18.57 42.18 -80.19
C ASP A 83 19.71 41.17 -80.13
N CYS A 84 20.71 41.31 -81.01
CA CYS A 84 21.94 40.52 -80.96
C CYS A 84 22.80 40.89 -79.74
N GLN A 85 22.89 42.19 -79.43
CA GLN A 85 23.60 42.67 -78.23
C GLN A 85 22.87 42.29 -76.93
N ILE A 86 21.53 42.23 -76.95
CA ILE A 86 20.73 41.76 -75.82
C ILE A 86 20.97 40.26 -75.58
N PHE A 87 21.02 39.45 -76.65
CA PHE A 87 21.26 38.01 -76.54
C PHE A 87 22.66 37.68 -75.99
N GLU A 88 23.71 38.34 -76.48
CA GLU A 88 25.07 38.17 -75.93
C GLU A 88 25.18 38.60 -74.46
N LYS A 89 24.56 39.72 -74.07
CA LYS A 89 24.51 40.15 -72.67
C LYS A 89 23.78 39.15 -71.79
N LEU A 90 22.64 38.62 -72.26
CA LEU A 90 21.86 37.62 -71.54
C LEU A 90 22.65 36.32 -71.36
N GLN A 91 23.40 35.91 -72.39
CA GLN A 91 24.26 34.73 -72.36
C GLN A 91 25.44 34.90 -71.39
N GLN A 92 26.09 36.07 -71.38
CA GLN A 92 27.13 36.40 -70.40
C GLN A 92 26.59 36.43 -68.97
N GLU A 93 25.39 37.01 -68.76
CA GLU A 93 24.76 37.07 -67.43
C GLU A 93 24.35 35.68 -66.92
N PHE A 94 23.88 34.81 -67.83
CA PHE A 94 23.59 33.41 -67.51
C PHE A 94 24.86 32.64 -67.14
N GLU A 95 25.94 32.80 -67.91
CA GLU A 95 27.23 32.17 -67.61
C GLU A 95 27.78 32.63 -66.25
N GLN A 96 27.72 33.94 -65.95
CA GLN A 96 28.12 34.46 -64.65
C GLN A 96 27.30 33.88 -63.50
N LYS A 97 25.96 33.79 -63.65
CA LYS A 97 25.09 33.17 -62.63
C LYS A 97 25.36 31.68 -62.46
N TYR A 98 25.65 30.97 -63.54
CA TYR A 98 26.01 29.56 -63.50
C TYR A 98 27.34 29.34 -62.76
N GLN A 99 28.38 30.12 -63.08
CA GLN A 99 29.67 30.07 -62.39
C GLN A 99 29.54 30.41 -60.90
N GLU A 100 28.72 31.41 -60.55
CA GLU A 100 28.43 31.73 -59.16
C GLU A 100 27.70 30.58 -58.44
N GLN A 101 26.73 29.95 -59.11
CA GLN A 101 26.02 28.79 -58.56
C GLN A 101 26.94 27.58 -58.36
N VAL A 102 27.92 27.38 -59.24
CA VAL A 102 28.96 26.35 -59.09
C VAL A 102 29.82 26.64 -57.87
N ARG A 103 30.29 27.88 -57.68
CA ARG A 103 31.06 28.28 -56.47
C ARG A 103 30.29 28.03 -55.19
N ILE A 104 29.02 28.47 -55.12
CA ILE A 104 28.16 28.25 -53.95
C ILE A 104 27.98 26.75 -53.67
N SER A 105 27.83 25.93 -54.72
CA SER A 105 27.72 24.48 -54.59
C SER A 105 29.00 23.84 -54.03
N GLU A 106 30.17 24.34 -54.43
CA GLU A 106 31.47 23.87 -53.92
C GLU A 106 31.69 24.27 -52.47
N ASP A 107 31.37 25.51 -52.10
CA ASP A 107 31.45 26.00 -50.72
C ASP A 107 30.52 25.21 -49.79
N LEU A 108 29.28 24.95 -50.22
CA LEU A 108 28.32 24.12 -49.48
C LEU A 108 28.78 22.68 -49.33
N LYS A 109 29.49 22.11 -50.31
CA LYS A 109 30.09 20.76 -50.19
C LYS A 109 31.20 20.77 -49.14
N LEU A 110 32.06 21.78 -49.16
CA LEU A 110 33.14 21.92 -48.19
C LEU A 110 32.58 22.07 -46.76
N GLU A 111 31.55 22.88 -46.58
CA GLU A 111 30.87 23.07 -45.30
C GLU A 111 30.17 21.80 -44.82
N ASN A 112 29.54 21.04 -45.72
CA ASN A 112 28.96 19.73 -45.38
C ASN A 112 30.02 18.73 -44.91
N VAL A 113 31.23 18.75 -45.49
CA VAL A 113 32.32 17.89 -45.03
C VAL A 113 32.77 18.29 -43.63
N LYS A 114 32.93 19.60 -43.35
CA LYS A 114 33.26 20.09 -42.01
C LYS A 114 32.20 19.71 -40.97
N LEU A 115 30.93 19.92 -41.27
CA LEU A 115 29.82 19.57 -40.37
C LEU A 115 29.75 18.06 -40.12
N LYS A 116 30.05 17.22 -41.12
CA LYS A 116 30.13 15.76 -40.94
C LYS A 116 31.27 15.37 -40.00
N MET A 117 32.46 15.95 -40.17
CA MET A 117 33.59 15.70 -39.27
C MET A 117 33.26 16.12 -37.83
N GLN A 118 32.63 17.28 -37.64
CA GLN A 118 32.19 17.73 -36.32
C GLN A 118 31.13 16.80 -35.70
N LEU A 119 30.18 16.30 -36.50
CA LEU A 119 29.20 15.32 -36.03
C LEU A 119 29.86 14.01 -35.58
N GLU A 120 30.80 13.49 -36.35
CA GLU A 120 31.55 12.27 -36.00
C GLU A 120 32.35 12.46 -34.71
N GLU A 121 33.00 13.62 -34.54
CA GLU A 121 33.72 13.96 -33.30
C GLU A 121 32.78 14.02 -32.09
N GLN A 122 31.62 14.67 -32.23
CA GLN A 122 30.60 14.73 -31.17
C GLN A 122 30.04 13.35 -30.85
N GLU A 123 29.83 12.49 -31.84
CA GLU A 123 29.38 11.11 -31.63
C GLU A 123 30.39 10.30 -30.81
N GLN A 124 31.68 10.43 -31.13
CA GLN A 124 32.76 9.79 -30.36
C GLN A 124 32.80 10.30 -28.91
N GLN A 125 32.66 11.61 -28.69
CA GLN A 125 32.59 12.19 -27.35
C GLN A 125 31.38 11.66 -26.56
N ILE A 126 30.21 11.54 -27.19
CA ILE A 126 29.02 10.99 -26.56
C ILE A 126 29.24 9.52 -26.15
N ILE A 127 29.87 8.72 -27.00
CA ILE A 127 30.19 7.32 -26.70
C ILE A 127 31.13 7.23 -25.49
N TYR A 128 32.18 8.04 -25.48
CA TYR A 128 33.13 8.10 -24.36
C TYR A 128 32.46 8.48 -23.04
N LEU A 129 31.62 9.52 -23.04
CA LEU A 129 30.89 9.95 -21.85
C LEU A 129 29.89 8.89 -21.36
N LYS A 130 29.28 8.11 -22.27
CA LYS A 130 28.40 7.00 -21.89
C LYS A 130 29.17 5.89 -21.18
N LEU A 131 30.35 5.54 -21.67
CA LEU A 131 31.22 4.55 -21.04
C LEU A 131 31.63 4.98 -19.62
N ILE A 132 32.08 6.22 -19.45
CA ILE A 132 32.44 6.75 -18.13
C ILE A 132 31.23 6.74 -17.19
N ASN A 133 30.07 7.22 -17.64
CA ASN A 133 28.87 7.24 -16.79
C ASN A 133 28.45 5.84 -16.36
N SER A 134 28.61 4.84 -17.24
CA SER A 134 28.34 3.45 -16.89
C SER A 134 29.29 2.95 -15.82
N ASP A 135 30.59 3.24 -15.96
CA ASP A 135 31.61 2.83 -14.99
C ASP A 135 31.41 3.52 -13.63
N LEU A 136 31.16 4.82 -13.61
CA LEU A 136 30.87 5.57 -12.39
C LEU A 136 29.65 5.03 -11.65
N ARG A 137 28.58 4.66 -12.37
CA ARG A 137 27.40 4.01 -11.76
C ARG A 137 27.76 2.68 -11.11
N TYR A 138 28.53 1.86 -11.83
CA TYR A 138 29.00 0.57 -11.31
C TYR A 138 29.89 0.75 -10.06
N GLN A 139 30.76 1.74 -10.04
CA GLN A 139 31.59 2.06 -8.87
C GLN A 139 30.75 2.54 -7.68
N ILE A 140 29.71 3.36 -7.90
CA ILE A 140 28.80 3.82 -6.85
C ILE A 140 28.03 2.63 -6.26
N ASP A 141 27.46 1.77 -7.11
CA ASP A 141 26.66 0.62 -6.67
C ASP A 141 27.50 -0.41 -5.91
N ASN A 142 28.77 -0.59 -6.30
CA ASN A 142 29.72 -1.47 -5.63
C ASN A 142 30.53 -0.78 -4.53
N SER A 143 30.28 0.51 -4.28
CA SER A 143 30.94 1.21 -3.19
C SER A 143 30.59 0.53 -1.88
N THR A 144 31.57 0.48 -0.98
CA THR A 144 31.39 -0.04 0.38
C THR A 144 30.20 0.62 1.06
N LEU A 145 30.00 1.93 0.83
CA LEU A 145 28.91 2.69 1.41
C LEU A 145 27.54 2.22 0.87
N ALA A 146 27.39 2.02 -0.43
CA ALA A 146 26.13 1.52 -1.02
C ALA A 146 25.78 0.12 -0.50
N GLN A 147 26.78 -0.76 -0.38
CA GLN A 147 26.60 -2.10 0.18
C GLN A 147 26.21 -2.04 1.67
N GLN A 148 26.85 -1.17 2.45
CA GLN A 148 26.51 -0.96 3.86
C GLN A 148 25.09 -0.40 4.04
N LEU A 149 24.68 0.58 3.23
CA LEU A 149 23.33 1.13 3.24
C LEU A 149 22.29 0.05 2.94
N LYS A 150 22.53 -0.77 1.91
CA LYS A 150 21.63 -1.88 1.55
C LYS A 150 21.51 -2.91 2.67
N LYS A 151 22.62 -3.21 3.35
CA LYS A 151 22.63 -4.12 4.50
C LYS A 151 21.84 -3.52 5.67
N LEU A 152 22.08 -2.25 6.00
CA LEU A 152 21.38 -1.56 7.07
C LEU A 152 19.87 -1.45 6.79
N GLU A 153 19.48 -1.20 5.55
CA GLU A 153 18.07 -1.18 5.12
C GLU A 153 17.41 -2.55 5.32
N LEU A 154 18.12 -3.63 4.98
CA LEU A 154 17.63 -5.00 5.18
C LEU A 154 17.48 -5.32 6.68
N GLU A 155 18.48 -4.97 7.49
CA GLU A 155 18.44 -5.16 8.95
C GLU A 155 17.30 -4.37 9.60
N TYR A 156 17.07 -3.13 9.17
CA TYR A 156 15.95 -2.33 9.65
C TYR A 156 14.60 -2.95 9.28
N LYS A 157 14.45 -3.43 8.04
CA LYS A 157 13.23 -4.14 7.60
C LYS A 157 12.98 -5.42 8.40
N ASP A 158 14.03 -6.16 8.72
CA ASP A 158 13.91 -7.39 9.50
C ASP A 158 13.61 -7.14 10.97
N THR A 159 14.24 -6.14 11.58
CA THR A 159 13.94 -5.73 12.96
C THR A 159 12.50 -5.23 13.09
N TYR A 160 12.03 -4.43 12.12
CA TYR A 160 10.63 -3.98 12.08
C TYR A 160 9.66 -5.15 11.96
N ARG A 161 9.94 -6.14 11.10
CA ARG A 161 9.11 -7.36 11.00
C ARG A 161 9.05 -8.15 12.30
N ARG A 162 10.19 -8.40 12.96
CA ARG A 162 10.21 -9.10 14.25
C ARG A 162 9.43 -8.36 15.34
N MET A 163 9.52 -7.03 15.33
CA MET A 163 8.76 -6.20 16.27
C MET A 163 7.25 -6.29 16.01
N ASP A 164 6.80 -6.24 14.75
CA ASP A 164 5.38 -6.43 14.39
C ASP A 164 4.86 -7.81 14.82
N ASP A 165 5.64 -8.87 14.56
CA ASP A 165 5.28 -10.24 14.96
C ASP A 165 5.18 -10.39 16.48
N THR A 166 6.09 -9.74 17.22
CA THR A 166 6.07 -9.75 18.69
C THR A 166 4.85 -9.00 19.22
N LEU A 167 4.52 -7.86 18.61
CA LEU A 167 3.35 -7.08 18.99
C LEU A 167 2.05 -7.84 18.73
N ARG A 168 1.93 -8.53 17.58
CA ARG A 168 0.78 -9.39 17.27
C ARG A 168 0.60 -10.49 18.31
N LYS A 169 1.68 -11.21 18.64
CA LYS A 169 1.64 -12.26 19.68
C LYS A 169 1.20 -11.72 21.03
N ALA A 170 1.73 -10.56 21.43
CA ALA A 170 1.34 -9.92 22.68
C ALA A 170 -0.14 -9.50 22.70
N ILE A 171 -0.69 -9.04 21.56
CA ILE A 171 -2.11 -8.72 21.43
C ILE A 171 -2.97 -9.98 21.58
N ASP A 172 -2.61 -11.07 20.90
CA ASP A 172 -3.35 -12.33 20.97
C ASP A 172 -3.32 -12.91 22.39
N GLU A 173 -2.15 -12.93 23.04
CA GLU A 173 -2.00 -13.38 24.43
C GLU A 173 -2.80 -12.53 25.42
N ASN A 174 -2.86 -11.22 25.19
CA ASN A 174 -3.66 -10.30 26.00
C ASN A 174 -5.16 -10.57 25.81
N TYR A 175 -5.61 -10.76 24.57
CA TYR A 175 -7.00 -11.10 24.26
C TYR A 175 -7.43 -12.41 24.93
N GLU A 176 -6.62 -13.46 24.82
CA GLU A 176 -6.86 -14.74 25.49
C GLU A 176 -6.89 -14.61 27.01
N SER A 177 -5.98 -13.80 27.58
CA SER A 177 -5.96 -13.52 29.01
C SER A 177 -7.21 -12.79 29.47
N GLN A 178 -7.71 -11.82 28.68
CA GLN A 178 -8.96 -11.13 28.98
C GLN A 178 -10.17 -12.06 28.94
N ILE A 179 -10.23 -12.99 27.99
CA ILE A 179 -11.30 -14.01 27.93
C ILE A 179 -11.26 -14.87 29.19
N LYS A 180 -10.09 -15.39 29.56
CA LYS A 180 -9.92 -16.21 30.77
C LYS A 180 -10.34 -15.45 32.02
N MET A 181 -9.94 -14.19 32.16
CA MET A 181 -10.33 -13.35 33.28
C MET A 181 -11.84 -13.11 33.36
N LYS A 182 -12.50 -12.82 32.23
CA LYS A 182 -13.97 -12.68 32.18
C LYS A 182 -14.66 -13.98 32.59
N ASN A 183 -14.18 -15.13 32.10
CA ASN A 183 -14.74 -16.43 32.47
C ASN A 183 -14.58 -16.74 33.97
N LEU A 184 -13.42 -16.43 34.55
CA LEU A 184 -13.20 -16.56 35.99
C LEU A 184 -14.11 -15.63 36.79
N GLN A 185 -14.32 -14.39 36.32
CA GLN A 185 -15.24 -13.45 36.96
C GLN A 185 -16.69 -13.95 36.96
N ILE A 186 -17.17 -14.50 35.83
CA ILE A 186 -18.51 -15.09 35.74
C ILE A 186 -18.65 -16.27 36.70
N LYS A 187 -17.67 -17.18 36.73
CA LYS A 187 -17.67 -18.34 37.65
C LYS A 187 -17.66 -17.89 39.12
N SER A 188 -16.89 -16.86 39.45
CA SER A 188 -16.86 -16.28 40.79
C SER A 188 -18.24 -15.75 41.19
N GLN A 189 -18.90 -14.97 40.32
CA GLN A 189 -20.26 -14.47 40.57
C GLN A 189 -21.29 -15.61 40.74
N GLN A 190 -21.22 -16.64 39.92
CA GLN A 190 -22.08 -17.82 40.05
C GLN A 190 -21.87 -18.53 41.40
N LEU A 191 -20.62 -18.67 41.82
CA LEU A 191 -20.27 -19.31 43.09
C LEU A 191 -20.74 -18.48 44.29
N GLU A 192 -20.64 -17.15 44.22
CA GLU A 192 -21.19 -16.25 45.24
C GLU A 192 -22.72 -16.37 45.34
N GLN A 193 -23.42 -16.37 44.21
CA GLN A 193 -24.88 -16.55 44.17
C GLN A 193 -25.30 -17.89 44.77
N PHE A 194 -24.60 -18.97 44.39
CA PHE A 194 -24.85 -20.30 44.94
C PHE A 194 -24.61 -20.35 46.45
N THR A 195 -23.48 -19.81 46.92
CA THR A 195 -23.13 -19.75 48.34
C THR A 195 -24.20 -18.99 49.15
N PHE A 196 -24.66 -17.85 48.61
CA PHE A 196 -25.73 -17.07 49.23
C PHE A 196 -27.05 -17.85 49.32
N SER A 197 -27.45 -18.53 48.24
CA SER A 197 -28.66 -19.36 48.22
C SER A 197 -28.59 -20.49 49.24
N LEU A 198 -27.46 -21.20 49.29
CA LEU A 198 -27.24 -22.30 50.24
C LEU A 198 -27.31 -21.81 51.69
N ARG A 199 -26.69 -20.66 52.00
CA ARG A 199 -26.77 -20.02 53.32
C ARG A 199 -28.22 -19.75 53.74
N GLN A 200 -29.07 -19.30 52.83
CA GLN A 200 -30.48 -19.06 53.13
C GLN A 200 -31.25 -20.34 53.45
N GLN A 201 -30.87 -21.48 52.87
CA GLN A 201 -31.48 -22.78 53.14
C GLN A 201 -31.04 -23.35 54.50
N LEU A 202 -29.82 -23.02 54.94
CA LEU A 202 -29.26 -23.42 56.24
C LEU A 202 -29.59 -22.44 57.39
N THR A 203 -30.42 -21.43 57.11
CA THR A 203 -30.88 -20.43 58.09
C THR A 203 -32.31 -20.73 58.54
N CYS A 204 -32.53 -20.80 59.85
CA CYS A 204 -33.86 -20.96 60.44
C CYS A 204 -34.76 -19.78 60.07
N LYS A 205 -35.91 -20.04 59.44
CA LYS A 205 -36.83 -18.97 58.99
C LYS A 205 -37.49 -18.22 60.15
N PHE A 206 -37.55 -18.82 61.34
CA PHE A 206 -38.12 -18.20 62.53
C PHE A 206 -37.14 -17.27 63.24
N CYS A 207 -35.97 -17.78 63.67
CA CYS A 207 -35.00 -16.99 64.44
C CYS A 207 -33.95 -16.27 63.58
N ARG A 208 -33.91 -16.51 62.26
CA ARG A 208 -32.97 -15.95 61.28
C ARG A 208 -31.49 -16.21 61.58
N LYS A 209 -31.21 -17.20 62.42
CA LYS A 209 -29.86 -17.70 62.73
C LYS A 209 -29.61 -19.02 62.01
N GLU A 210 -28.34 -19.44 61.96
CA GLU A 210 -27.96 -20.78 61.52
C GLU A 210 -28.79 -21.84 62.26
N LEU A 211 -29.23 -22.87 61.52
CA LEU A 211 -29.99 -23.98 62.09
C LEU A 211 -29.15 -24.73 63.14
N GLN A 212 -29.76 -25.05 64.28
CA GLN A 212 -29.11 -25.73 65.40
C GLN A 212 -30.05 -26.81 65.91
N ASN A 213 -29.56 -28.05 65.98
CA ASN A 213 -30.37 -29.25 66.24
C ASN A 213 -31.65 -29.24 65.39
N THR A 214 -31.52 -29.46 64.08
CA THR A 214 -32.61 -29.16 63.15
C THR A 214 -33.83 -30.07 63.34
N ILE A 215 -35.01 -29.46 63.27
CA ILE A 215 -36.30 -30.13 63.15
C ILE A 215 -36.87 -29.83 61.78
N THR A 216 -37.24 -30.86 61.04
CA THR A 216 -37.91 -30.73 59.74
C THR A 216 -39.41 -30.99 59.90
N VAL A 217 -40.22 -30.12 59.30
CA VAL A 217 -41.69 -30.13 59.37
C VAL A 217 -42.27 -30.89 58.19
N ILE A 218 -43.22 -31.80 58.45
CA ILE A 218 -43.95 -32.56 57.42
C ILE A 218 -45.37 -31.98 57.30
N PRO A 219 -45.91 -31.78 56.08
CA PRO A 219 -45.39 -32.21 54.77
C PRO A 219 -44.48 -31.22 54.03
N CYS A 220 -44.32 -29.99 54.51
CA CYS A 220 -43.71 -28.90 53.74
C CYS A 220 -42.17 -28.88 53.70
N ALA A 221 -41.50 -29.78 54.42
CA ALA A 221 -40.04 -29.92 54.50
C ALA A 221 -39.26 -28.67 54.97
N HIS A 222 -39.92 -27.72 55.64
CA HIS A 222 -39.24 -26.57 56.23
C HIS A 222 -38.46 -26.95 57.48
N ASN A 223 -37.30 -26.31 57.66
CA ASN A 223 -36.34 -26.60 58.72
C ASN A 223 -36.30 -25.49 59.77
N TYR A 224 -36.28 -25.88 61.04
CA TYR A 224 -36.22 -24.99 62.20
C TYR A 224 -35.22 -25.50 63.23
N CYS A 225 -34.71 -24.62 64.09
CA CYS A 225 -33.95 -25.08 65.26
C CYS A 225 -34.90 -25.81 66.23
N GLN A 226 -34.42 -26.83 66.93
CA GLN A 226 -35.19 -27.53 67.96
C GLN A 226 -35.84 -26.58 68.98
N ARG A 227 -35.11 -25.52 69.37
CA ARG A 227 -35.58 -24.50 70.32
C ARG A 227 -36.62 -23.53 69.74
N CYS A 228 -36.80 -23.48 68.42
CA CYS A 228 -37.71 -22.56 67.73
C CYS A 228 -39.11 -23.16 67.56
N VAL A 229 -39.65 -23.75 68.63
CA VAL A 229 -40.92 -24.50 68.65
C VAL A 229 -42.08 -23.67 68.10
N SER A 230 -42.17 -22.39 68.48
CA SER A 230 -43.20 -21.45 67.98
C SER A 230 -43.21 -21.28 66.46
N GLY A 231 -42.13 -21.65 65.75
CA GLY A 231 -42.09 -21.60 64.28
C GLY A 231 -42.80 -22.75 63.58
N TYR A 232 -43.16 -23.82 64.30
CA TYR A 232 -43.72 -25.04 63.72
C TYR A 232 -44.81 -25.72 64.58
N VAL A 233 -45.31 -25.07 65.63
CA VAL A 233 -46.42 -25.61 66.44
C VAL A 233 -47.74 -25.38 65.71
N GLY A 234 -48.43 -26.48 65.37
CA GLY A 234 -49.72 -26.47 64.69
C GLY A 234 -49.62 -26.11 63.21
N ARG A 235 -48.94 -25.02 62.86
CA ARG A 235 -48.72 -24.55 61.49
C ARG A 235 -47.28 -24.14 61.26
N CYS A 236 -46.86 -24.26 60.01
CA CYS A 236 -45.51 -23.91 59.59
C CYS A 236 -45.40 -22.40 59.31
N PHE A 237 -44.56 -21.70 60.07
CA PHE A 237 -44.35 -20.26 59.92
C PHE A 237 -43.88 -19.86 58.49
N ALA A 238 -43.07 -20.70 57.85
CA ALA A 238 -42.53 -20.41 56.52
C ALA A 238 -43.56 -20.63 55.41
N CYS A 239 -44.61 -21.41 55.67
CA CYS A 239 -45.73 -21.62 54.76
C CYS A 239 -46.80 -20.53 54.91
N ASN A 240 -46.57 -19.50 55.72
CA ASN A 240 -47.57 -18.47 56.02
C ASN A 240 -48.92 -19.07 56.45
N ASP A 241 -48.87 -20.12 57.28
CA ASP A 241 -50.01 -20.89 57.80
C ASP A 241 -50.79 -21.76 56.80
N ASP A 242 -50.35 -21.88 55.54
CA ASP A 242 -51.01 -22.71 54.53
C ASP A 242 -50.86 -24.23 54.76
N SER A 243 -49.83 -24.64 55.50
CA SER A 243 -49.57 -26.06 55.82
C SER A 243 -49.74 -26.31 57.32
N VAL A 244 -50.70 -27.18 57.65
CA VAL A 244 -50.81 -27.78 59.00
C VAL A 244 -49.66 -28.75 59.20
N VAL A 245 -48.99 -28.66 60.33
CA VAL A 245 -47.89 -29.56 60.70
C VAL A 245 -48.47 -30.90 61.11
N GLN A 246 -48.15 -31.94 60.35
CA GLN A 246 -48.61 -33.30 60.63
C GLN A 246 -47.64 -34.05 61.53
N ALA A 247 -46.35 -33.85 61.29
CA ALA A 247 -45.28 -34.46 62.07
C ALA A 247 -44.03 -33.59 61.99
N THR A 248 -43.13 -33.82 62.93
CA THR A 248 -41.79 -33.26 62.96
C THR A 248 -40.79 -34.38 63.22
N TYR A 249 -39.60 -34.27 62.64
CA TYR A 249 -38.52 -35.19 62.93
C TYR A 249 -37.20 -34.44 63.11
N HIS A 250 -36.30 -35.04 63.88
CA HIS A 250 -34.95 -34.51 64.04
C HIS A 250 -34.10 -34.84 62.81
N ASN A 251 -33.50 -33.81 62.21
CA ASN A 251 -32.73 -33.94 61.00
C ASN A 251 -31.25 -33.70 61.29
N GLU A 252 -30.53 -34.79 61.52
CA GLU A 252 -29.10 -34.78 61.84
C GLU A 252 -28.24 -34.37 60.63
N TYR A 253 -28.67 -34.68 59.40
CA TYR A 253 -27.94 -34.38 58.16
C TYR A 253 -27.73 -32.88 57.93
N ILE A 254 -28.64 -32.03 58.42
CA ILE A 254 -28.51 -30.58 58.27
C ILE A 254 -27.28 -30.07 59.02
N SER A 255 -26.92 -30.67 60.16
CA SER A 255 -25.73 -30.31 60.91
C SER A 255 -24.46 -30.58 60.09
N ASP A 256 -24.40 -31.71 59.39
CA ASP A 256 -23.29 -32.05 58.50
C ASP A 256 -23.22 -31.09 57.30
N LEU A 257 -24.37 -30.73 56.72
CA LEU A 257 -24.43 -29.73 55.65
C LEU A 257 -23.94 -28.35 56.10
N ILE A 258 -24.25 -27.95 57.33
CA ILE A 258 -23.74 -26.69 57.92
C ILE A 258 -22.22 -26.75 58.09
N ASN A 259 -21.70 -27.86 58.59
CA ASN A 259 -20.25 -28.03 58.74
C ASN A 259 -19.54 -28.00 57.38
N MET A 260 -20.09 -28.66 56.36
CA MET A 260 -19.58 -28.56 55.00
C MET A 260 -19.67 -27.13 54.45
N TYR A 261 -20.79 -26.44 54.65
CA TYR A 261 -20.95 -25.04 54.25
C TYR A 261 -19.91 -24.13 54.90
N LYS A 262 -19.57 -24.32 56.18
CA LYS A 262 -18.52 -23.55 56.86
C LYS A 262 -17.14 -23.75 56.23
N ILE A 263 -16.82 -24.98 55.81
CA ILE A 263 -15.59 -25.25 55.06
C ILE A 263 -15.60 -24.48 53.73
N PHE A 264 -16.72 -24.53 52.99
CA PHE A 264 -16.88 -23.77 51.75
C PHE A 264 -16.78 -22.25 51.97
N GLU A 265 -17.40 -21.71 53.02
CA GLU A 265 -17.35 -20.29 53.36
C GLU A 265 -15.92 -19.84 53.68
N ASN A 266 -15.15 -20.64 54.41
CA ASN A 266 -13.74 -20.37 54.65
C ASN A 266 -12.90 -20.38 53.36
N ILE A 267 -13.14 -21.35 52.46
CA ILE A 267 -12.49 -21.38 51.14
C ILE A 267 -12.84 -20.11 50.35
N MET A 268 -14.10 -19.70 50.37
CA MET A 268 -14.54 -18.48 49.68
C MET A 268 -13.92 -17.20 50.26
N ILE A 269 -13.71 -17.12 51.58
CA ILE A 269 -13.01 -16.00 52.22
C ILE A 269 -11.56 -15.94 51.72
N ILE A 270 -10.86 -17.08 51.69
CA ILE A 270 -9.48 -17.18 51.21
C ILE A 270 -9.37 -16.79 49.73
N LEU A 271 -10.35 -17.17 48.90
CA LEU A 271 -10.37 -16.83 47.48
C LEU A 271 -10.66 -15.34 47.19
N LYS A 272 -11.13 -14.59 48.19
CA LYS A 272 -11.46 -13.15 48.07
C LYS A 272 -10.36 -12.22 48.58
N THR A 273 -9.49 -12.71 49.45
CA THR A 273 -8.28 -12.01 49.94
C THR A 273 -7.15 -12.09 48.93
#